data_AF-A0A376ACN8-F1
#
_entry.id   AF-A0A376ACN8-F1
#
_cell.length_a   1.000
_cell.length_b   1.000
_cell.length_c   1.000
_cell.angle_alpha   90.00
_cell.angle_beta   90.00
_cell.angle_gamma   90.00
#
_symmetry.space_group_name_H-M   'P 1'
#
loop_
_entity.id
_entity.type
_entity.pdbx_description
1 polymer ?
#
loop_
_entity_poly.entity_id
_entity_poly.type
_entity_poly.pdbx_seq_one_letter_code
_entity_poly.pdbx_strand_id
1 'polypeptide(L)'
;MLMREVNARLTQSELAHLGAGEVGYIRKMRSEEVSRCFPEAPDIDPSLDLWALFGADGTPILLTDNRSSTFYKAAEDELKTVSLH
;
A
#
# COMPACT_ATOMS: atom_id res chain seq x y z
N MET A 1 -16.20 -7.53 33.33
CA MET A 1 -15.49 -6.83 32.24
C MET A 1 -16.56 -6.29 31.30
N LEU A 2 -16.83 -4.99 31.37
CA LEU A 2 -17.88 -4.35 30.57
C LEU A 2 -17.30 -4.11 29.16
N MET A 3 -17.67 -4.93 28.18
CA MET A 3 -17.40 -4.63 26.78
C MET A 3 -18.25 -3.40 26.43
N ARG A 4 -17.62 -2.22 26.41
CA ARG A 4 -18.27 -1.01 25.88
C ARG A 4 -18.55 -1.26 24.40
N GLU A 5 -19.82 -1.23 24.03
CA GLU A 5 -20.24 -1.20 22.63
C GLU A 5 -19.74 0.12 22.01
N VAL A 6 -18.64 0.05 21.27
CA VAL A 6 -18.11 1.18 20.52
C VAL A 6 -18.88 1.23 19.20
N ASN A 7 -20.01 1.94 19.20
CA ASN A 7 -20.67 2.30 17.95
C ASN A 7 -19.93 3.50 17.34
N ALA A 8 -18.74 3.24 16.79
CA ALA A 8 -17.92 4.24 16.12
C ALA A 8 -18.59 4.63 14.79
N ARG A 9 -19.32 5.75 14.80
CA ARG A 9 -19.71 6.43 13.55
C ARG A 9 -18.49 7.14 12.98
N LEU A 10 -17.71 6.42 12.16
CA LEU A 10 -16.63 7.00 11.38
C LEU A 10 -17.20 7.72 10.15
N THR A 11 -16.67 8.91 9.86
CA THR A 11 -16.85 9.55 8.56
C THR A 11 -16.06 8.80 7.49
N GLN A 12 -16.42 9.00 6.21
CA GLN A 12 -15.68 8.40 5.10
C GLN A 12 -14.19 8.79 5.10
N SER A 13 -13.89 10.03 5.49
CA SER A 13 -12.52 10.52 5.60
C SER A 13 -11.75 9.82 6.70
N GLU A 14 -12.33 9.70 7.90
CA GLU A 14 -11.67 9.00 9.01
C GLU A 14 -11.48 7.52 8.71
N LEU A 15 -12.43 6.89 8.02
CA LEU A 15 -12.30 5.51 7.57
C LEU A 15 -11.19 5.34 6.52
N ALA A 16 -11.02 6.29 5.59
CA ALA A 16 -9.98 6.24 4.57
C ALA A 16 -8.56 6.32 5.14
N HIS A 17 -8.37 7.04 6.25
CA HIS A 17 -7.07 7.17 6.93
C HIS A 17 -6.85 6.09 7.99
N LEU A 18 -7.79 5.15 8.15
CA LEU A 18 -7.66 4.11 9.15
C LEU A 18 -6.46 3.20 8.80
N GLY A 19 -5.46 3.19 9.69
CA GLY A 19 -4.23 2.42 9.49
C GLY A 19 -3.17 3.11 8.63
N ALA A 20 -3.39 4.37 8.22
CA ALA A 20 -2.37 5.18 7.56
C ALA A 20 -1.12 5.31 8.46
N GLY A 21 0.06 5.07 7.89
CA GLY A 21 1.35 5.10 8.62
C GLY A 21 1.65 3.86 9.47
N GLU A 22 0.71 2.92 9.63
CA GLU A 22 0.88 1.73 10.46
C GLU A 22 0.80 0.43 9.65
N VAL A 23 -0.06 0.42 8.63
CA VAL A 23 -0.33 -0.75 7.79
C VAL A 23 0.00 -0.41 6.34
N GLY A 24 0.65 -1.36 5.67
CA GLY A 24 0.89 -1.32 4.24
C GLY A 24 0.51 -2.63 3.57
N TYR A 25 0.33 -2.59 2.26
CA TYR A 25 0.13 -3.80 1.47
C TYR A 25 1.03 -3.80 0.24
N ILE A 26 1.42 -5.00 -0.17
CA ILE A 26 2.28 -5.21 -1.34
C ILE A 26 1.45 -5.92 -2.40
N ARG A 27 1.47 -5.40 -3.64
CA ARG A 27 0.85 -6.08 -4.78
C ARG A 27 1.73 -6.04 -6.01
N LYS A 28 1.57 -7.05 -6.86
CA LYS A 28 2.16 -7.05 -8.20
C LYS A 28 1.42 -6.01 -9.06
N MET A 29 2.15 -5.29 -9.90
CA MET A 29 1.61 -4.30 -10.82
C MET A 29 2.07 -4.61 -12.24
N ARG A 30 1.16 -4.45 -13.21
CA ARG A 30 1.56 -4.43 -14.62
C ARG A 30 1.99 -3.01 -15.03
N SER A 31 2.81 -2.92 -16.07
CA SER A 31 3.31 -1.63 -16.58
C SER A 31 2.17 -0.64 -16.91
N GLU A 32 1.03 -1.13 -17.41
CA GLU A 32 -0.11 -0.28 -17.78
C GLU A 32 -0.84 0.29 -16.56
N GLU A 33 -0.73 -0.36 -15.40
CA GLU A 33 -1.30 0.11 -14.13
C GLU A 33 -0.40 1.15 -13.45
N VAL A 34 0.91 1.11 -13.71
CA VAL A 34 1.89 2.00 -13.07
C VAL A 34 1.57 3.46 -13.34
N SER A 35 1.33 3.83 -14.61
CA SER A 35 1.03 5.22 -15.00
C SER A 35 -0.14 5.86 -14.24
N ARG A 36 -1.08 5.05 -13.75
CA ARG A 36 -2.24 5.52 -12.97
C ARG A 36 -1.91 5.80 -11.51
N CYS A 37 -0.98 5.02 -10.93
CA CYS A 37 -0.61 5.12 -9.51
C CYS A 37 0.67 5.94 -9.29
N PHE A 38 1.55 5.99 -10.29
CA PHE A 38 2.84 6.67 -10.28
C PHE A 38 2.95 7.51 -11.56
N PRO A 39 2.30 8.68 -11.62
CA PRO A 39 2.26 9.50 -12.84
C PRO A 39 3.64 9.98 -13.31
N GLU A 40 4.60 10.04 -12.39
CA GLU A 40 5.98 10.46 -12.64
C GLU A 40 6.92 9.28 -12.98
N ALA A 41 6.40 8.05 -13.05
CA ALA A 41 7.21 6.90 -13.43
C ALA A 41 7.71 7.04 -14.89
N PRO A 42 8.97 6.66 -15.17
CA PRO A 42 9.47 6.61 -16.53
C PRO A 42 8.73 5.52 -17.34
N ASP A 43 8.96 5.49 -18.65
CA ASP A 43 8.49 4.38 -19.48
C ASP A 43 9.04 3.05 -18.94
N ILE A 44 8.14 2.18 -18.50
CA ILE A 44 8.48 0.87 -17.93
C ILE A 44 8.38 -0.20 -19.01
N ASP A 45 9.37 -1.10 -19.06
CA ASP A 45 9.31 -2.29 -19.90
C ASP A 45 8.11 -3.18 -19.47
N PRO A 46 7.15 -3.46 -20.37
CA PRO A 46 5.97 -4.29 -20.07
C PRO A 46 6.26 -5.73 -19.67
N SER A 47 7.47 -6.23 -19.94
CA SER A 47 7.89 -7.59 -19.59
C SER A 47 8.34 -7.74 -18.13
N LEU A 48 8.53 -6.62 -17.41
CA LEU A 48 9.00 -6.65 -16.02
C LEU A 48 7.88 -7.00 -15.04
N ASP A 49 8.26 -7.82 -14.06
CA ASP A 49 7.43 -8.11 -12.91
C ASP A 49 7.59 -7.02 -11.85
N LEU A 50 6.67 -6.06 -11.83
CA LEU A 50 6.73 -4.96 -10.88
C LEU A 50 5.95 -5.27 -9.61
N TRP A 51 6.46 -4.74 -8.51
CA TRP A 51 5.89 -4.83 -7.18
C TRP A 51 5.79 -3.43 -6.60
N ALA A 52 4.67 -3.14 -5.96
CA ALA A 52 4.45 -1.86 -5.31
C ALA A 52 4.01 -2.05 -3.86
N LEU A 53 4.58 -1.21 -3.00
CA LEU A 53 4.16 -1.01 -1.61
C LEU A 53 3.24 0.20 -1.56
N PHE A 54 2.10 0.04 -0.89
CA PHE A 54 1.13 1.09 -0.63
C PHE A 54 0.84 1.19 0.86
N GLY A 55 0.47 2.38 1.33
CA GLY A 55 -0.16 2.57 2.63
C GLY A 55 -1.59 2.02 2.65
N ALA A 56 -2.16 1.87 3.85
CA ALA A 56 -3.54 1.39 4.03
C ALA A 56 -4.61 2.24 3.31
N ASP A 57 -4.34 3.52 3.12
CA ASP A 57 -5.17 4.50 2.41
C ASP A 57 -5.01 4.45 0.88
N GLY A 58 -4.10 3.59 0.37
CA GLY A 58 -3.77 3.48 -1.04
C GLY A 58 -2.70 4.45 -1.52
N THR A 59 -2.08 5.23 -0.63
CA THR A 59 -0.95 6.11 -0.97
C THR A 59 0.22 5.27 -1.49
N PRO A 60 0.76 5.54 -2.70
CA PRO A 60 1.92 4.84 -3.24
C PRO A 60 3.19 5.18 -2.44
N ILE A 61 3.96 4.15 -2.05
CA ILE A 61 5.19 4.31 -1.26
C ILE A 61 6.42 3.93 -2.07
N LEU A 62 6.41 2.77 -2.71
CA LEU A 62 7.54 2.26 -3.51
C LEU A 62 7.04 1.47 -4.71
N LEU A 63 7.70 1.63 -5.86
CA LEU A 63 7.58 0.77 -7.04
C LEU A 63 8.96 0.20 -7.39
N THR A 64 9.03 -1.09 -7.68
CA THR A 64 10.30 -1.79 -7.94
C THR A 64 10.05 -3.08 -8.72
N ASP A 65 11.04 -3.53 -9.49
CA ASP A 65 11.09 -4.85 -10.14
C ASP A 65 11.55 -5.98 -9.20
N ASN A 66 12.00 -5.64 -7.98
CA ASN A 66 12.42 -6.61 -6.97
C ASN A 66 11.42 -6.64 -5.81
N ARG A 67 10.65 -7.72 -5.71
CA ARG A 67 9.68 -7.93 -4.64
C ARG A 67 10.28 -7.73 -3.25
N SER A 68 11.50 -8.22 -3.00
CA SER A 68 12.13 -8.14 -1.67
C SER A 68 12.34 -6.71 -1.21
N SER A 69 12.60 -5.77 -2.14
CA SER A 69 12.76 -4.35 -1.83
C SER A 69 11.50 -3.74 -1.19
N THR A 70 10.30 -4.23 -1.54
CA THR A 70 9.06 -3.75 -0.90
C THR A 70 8.95 -4.15 0.57
N PHE A 71 9.43 -5.35 0.94
CA PHE A 71 9.47 -5.78 2.34
C PHE A 71 10.53 -5.03 3.14
N TYR A 72 11.70 -4.77 2.56
CA TYR A 72 12.73 -3.94 3.21
C TYR A 72 12.21 -2.54 3.48
N LYS A 73 11.55 -1.92 2.49
CA LYS A 73 10.99 -0.58 2.66
C LYS A 73 9.87 -0.55 3.71
N ALA A 74 8.98 -1.54 3.70
CA ALA A 74 7.94 -1.64 4.72
C ALA A 74 8.54 -1.78 6.13
N ALA A 75 9.62 -2.56 6.28
CA ALA A 75 10.31 -2.67 7.57
C ALA A 75 11.02 -1.37 7.98
N GLU A 76 11.64 -0.66 7.04
CA GLU A 76 12.26 0.66 7.27
C GLU A 76 11.24 1.70 7.72
N ASP A 77 10.06 1.69 7.12
CA ASP A 77 8.95 2.61 7.45
C ASP A 77 8.08 2.07 8.62
N GLU A 78 8.51 1.00 9.29
CA GLU A 78 7.81 0.33 10.40
C GLU A 78 6.36 -0.11 10.08
N LEU A 79 6.06 -0.33 8.80
CA LEU A 79 4.74 -0.72 8.32
C LEU A 79 4.49 -2.22 8.53
N LYS A 80 3.34 -2.54 9.13
CA LYS A 80 2.82 -3.90 9.16
C LYS A 80 2.26 -4.28 7.80
N THR A 81 2.97 -5.15 7.07
CA THR A 81 2.51 -5.64 5.78
C THR A 81 1.36 -6.64 5.93
N VAL A 82 0.29 -6.43 5.17
CA VAL A 82 -0.82 -7.39 5.04
C VAL A 82 -0.96 -7.87 3.59
N SER A 83 -1.58 -9.04 3.42
CA SER A 83 -1.89 -9.60 2.11
C SER A 83 -3.28 -9.16 1.65
N LEU A 84 -3.38 -8.76 0.38
CA LEU A 84 -4.68 -8.68 -0.31
C LEU A 84 -4.95 -10.05 -0.96
N HIS A 85 -6.14 -10.60 -0.76
CA HIS A 85 -6.59 -11.89 -1.31
C HIS A 85 -7.57 -11.69 -2.45
#